data_AF-A0A7W7SFL2-F1
#
_entry.id   AF-A0A7W7SFL2-F1
#
_cell.length_a   1.000
_cell.length_b   1.000
_cell.length_c   1.000
_cell.angle_alpha   90.00
_cell.angle_beta   90.00
_cell.angle_gamma   90.00
#
_symmetry.space_group_name_H-M   'P 1'
#
loop_
_entity.id
_entity.type
_entity.pdbx_description
1 polymer ?
#
loop_
_entity_poly.entity_id
_entity_poly.type
_entity_poly.pdbx_seq_one_letter_code
_entity_poly.pdbx_strand_id
1 'polypeptide(L)'
;MPLAAVPDHNRVSDPAWLALYAIYEPLITPLRRRGLVTDIDGCGGQDLILAKLPDGTHLAIGPGAEAGGLPSHIDSITEWLVVRESDDNPTVHHVVYDSTPTGPDAPHGAFLAPLMVSIDAFLVSRGMLPEPVPHSAVVTLTTVHEYGPAAYAPTQPLGSVTEAAQRAAEIAESFPGDIIQHHASRDWPRYVLADGDRLVVVQVTLAELIPGDHSLGVRCYCPFAHPETEEDERRLREGIEYLHRIGDAKGLYIAMVRFYTARDCPARKANRHA
;
A
#
# COMPACT_ATOMS: atom_id res chain seq x y z
N MET A 1 -2.18 4.22 18.46
CA MET A 1 -2.29 5.66 18.76
C MET A 1 -3.52 6.22 18.03
N PRO A 2 -4.11 7.36 18.44
CA PRO A 2 -5.04 8.07 17.57
C PRO A 2 -4.32 8.49 16.28
N LEU A 3 -5.04 8.57 15.16
CA LEU A 3 -4.49 9.14 13.93
C LEU A 3 -4.25 10.64 14.13
N ALA A 4 -3.21 11.16 13.49
CA ALA A 4 -3.03 12.60 13.31
C ALA A 4 -4.26 13.22 12.63
N ALA A 5 -4.46 14.51 12.85
CA ALA A 5 -5.53 15.26 12.20
C ALA A 5 -5.49 15.12 10.67
N VAL A 6 -6.66 15.22 10.03
CA VAL A 6 -6.73 15.59 8.61
C VAL A 6 -6.13 17.01 8.49
N PRO A 7 -5.47 17.36 7.38
CA PRO A 7 -5.04 18.74 7.12
C PRO A 7 -6.17 19.78 7.29
N ASP A 8 -5.77 21.04 7.48
CA ASP A 8 -6.70 22.17 7.65
C ASP A 8 -6.48 23.19 6.51
N HIS A 9 -7.20 22.99 5.41
CA HIS A 9 -7.20 23.85 4.23
C HIS A 9 -8.52 23.71 3.46
N ASN A 10 -8.81 24.64 2.55
CA ASN A 10 -10.06 24.65 1.78
C ASN A 10 -10.26 23.42 0.86
N ARG A 11 -9.19 22.83 0.31
CA ARG A 11 -9.29 21.60 -0.53
C ARG A 11 -9.85 20.35 0.20
N VAL A 12 -9.93 20.28 1.54
CA VAL A 12 -10.40 19.04 2.22
C VAL A 12 -11.87 18.68 1.95
N SER A 13 -12.66 19.60 1.40
CA SER A 13 -14.04 19.37 0.96
C SER A 13 -14.18 19.26 -0.57
N ASP A 14 -13.09 19.33 -1.32
CA ASP A 14 -13.06 19.15 -2.78
C ASP A 14 -13.19 17.65 -3.12
N PRO A 15 -14.20 17.23 -3.90
CA PRO A 15 -14.32 15.83 -4.35
C PRO A 15 -13.09 15.29 -5.08
N ALA A 16 -12.33 16.12 -5.80
CA ALA A 16 -11.12 15.69 -6.49
C ALA A 16 -9.97 15.39 -5.51
N TRP A 17 -9.76 16.26 -4.52
CA TRP A 17 -8.80 16.03 -3.43
C TRP A 17 -9.22 14.81 -2.59
N LEU A 18 -10.51 14.68 -2.24
CA LEU A 18 -11.03 13.55 -1.49
C LEU A 18 -10.85 12.20 -2.22
N ALA A 19 -11.05 12.17 -3.54
CA ALA A 19 -10.78 10.98 -4.34
C ALA A 19 -9.28 10.62 -4.32
N LEU A 20 -8.40 11.59 -4.54
CA LEU A 20 -6.94 11.39 -4.55
C LEU A 20 -6.42 10.96 -3.16
N TYR A 21 -6.92 11.58 -2.08
CA TYR A 21 -6.61 11.23 -0.70
C TYR A 21 -7.07 9.80 -0.35
N ALA A 22 -8.20 9.34 -0.90
CA ALA A 22 -8.65 7.96 -0.75
C ALA A 22 -7.80 6.96 -1.56
N ILE A 23 -7.29 7.35 -2.74
CA ILE A 23 -6.37 6.53 -3.55
C ILE A 23 -5.03 6.29 -2.83
N TYR A 24 -4.52 7.30 -2.14
CA TYR A 24 -3.24 7.23 -1.40
C TYR A 24 -3.39 6.90 0.10
N GLU A 25 -4.59 6.53 0.56
CA GLU A 25 -4.87 6.08 1.93
C GLU A 25 -3.89 5.00 2.45
N PRO A 26 -3.48 3.99 1.65
CA PRO A 26 -2.54 2.95 2.09
C PRO A 26 -1.14 3.46 2.50
N LEU A 27 -0.79 4.70 2.15
CA LEU A 27 0.44 5.39 2.57
C LEU A 27 0.13 6.50 3.59
N ILE A 28 -0.93 7.27 3.36
CA ILE A 28 -1.35 8.40 4.20
C ILE A 28 -1.77 7.95 5.61
N THR A 29 -2.50 6.84 5.75
CA THR A 29 -2.92 6.35 7.07
C THR A 29 -1.74 5.87 7.94
N PRO A 30 -0.79 5.06 7.44
CA PRO A 30 0.45 4.76 8.15
C PRO A 30 1.23 6.00 8.60
N LEU A 31 1.37 7.03 7.76
CA LEU A 31 2.01 8.30 8.12
C LEU A 31 1.25 9.02 9.26
N ARG A 32 -0.09 9.05 9.18
CA ARG A 32 -0.94 9.61 10.25
C ARG A 32 -0.95 8.80 11.54
N ARG A 33 -0.69 7.47 11.51
CA ARG A 33 -0.47 6.66 12.74
C ARG A 33 0.80 7.07 13.50
N ARG A 34 1.79 7.63 12.80
CA ARG A 34 3.05 8.17 13.35
C ARG A 34 2.92 9.60 13.88
N GLY A 35 1.71 10.18 13.86
CA GLY A 35 1.43 11.53 14.34
C GLY A 35 1.65 12.63 13.30
N LEU A 36 2.06 12.29 12.07
CA LEU A 36 2.31 13.27 11.00
C LEU A 36 0.98 13.73 10.38
N VAL A 37 0.71 15.03 10.40
CA VAL A 37 -0.38 15.61 9.60
C VAL A 37 -0.01 15.44 8.13
N THR A 38 -0.79 14.64 7.41
CA THR A 38 -0.44 14.16 6.06
C THR A 38 -1.51 14.58 5.07
N ASP A 39 -1.05 15.22 3.99
CA ASP A 39 -1.79 15.98 3.00
C ASP A 39 -1.47 15.51 1.57
N ILE A 40 -2.22 15.99 0.59
CA ILE A 40 -1.83 16.01 -0.82
C ILE A 40 -1.95 17.44 -1.34
N ASP A 41 -0.82 18.07 -1.71
CA ASP A 41 -0.83 19.43 -2.25
C ASP A 41 0.14 19.64 -3.42
N GLY A 42 -0.15 20.68 -4.21
CA GLY A 42 0.43 20.94 -5.53
C GLY A 42 1.80 21.65 -5.53
N CYS A 43 2.79 21.12 -4.81
CA CYS A 43 4.13 21.71 -4.81
C CYS A 43 4.70 21.82 -6.23
N GLY A 44 5.15 23.02 -6.62
CA GLY A 44 5.68 23.26 -7.98
C GLY A 44 4.69 23.06 -9.14
N GLY A 45 3.39 22.85 -8.87
CA GLY A 45 2.40 22.47 -9.88
C GLY A 45 2.27 20.96 -10.12
N GLN A 46 2.80 20.14 -9.22
CA GLN A 46 2.64 18.68 -9.18
C GLN A 46 2.02 18.31 -7.82
N ASP A 47 0.89 17.59 -7.79
CA ASP A 47 0.36 17.08 -6.51
C ASP A 47 1.35 16.05 -5.94
N LEU A 48 1.73 16.22 -4.66
CA LEU A 48 2.62 15.35 -3.88
C LEU A 48 2.02 15.10 -2.50
N ILE A 49 2.33 13.95 -1.88
CA ILE A 49 1.94 13.67 -0.48
C ILE A 49 2.88 14.45 0.43
N LEU A 50 2.34 15.35 1.25
CA LEU A 50 3.13 16.16 2.18
C LEU A 50 2.86 15.73 3.63
N ALA A 51 3.88 15.21 4.32
CA ALA A 51 3.78 14.80 5.74
C ALA A 51 4.56 15.78 6.64
N LYS A 52 3.85 16.56 7.46
CA LYS A 52 4.44 17.62 8.30
C LYS A 52 5.17 17.02 9.51
N LEU A 53 6.42 17.43 9.71
CA LEU A 53 7.32 16.96 10.77
C LEU A 53 7.24 17.84 12.02
N PRO A 54 7.57 17.31 13.23
CA PRO A 54 7.49 18.07 14.48
C PRO A 54 8.41 19.29 14.58
N ASP A 55 9.42 19.43 13.72
CA ASP A 55 10.38 20.54 13.70
C ASP A 55 10.04 21.65 12.67
N GLY A 56 8.81 21.64 12.14
CA GLY A 56 8.32 22.66 11.19
C GLY A 56 8.70 22.41 9.74
N THR A 57 9.46 21.36 9.45
CA THR A 57 9.77 20.92 8.08
C THR A 57 8.77 19.85 7.61
N HIS A 58 8.85 19.39 6.36
CA HIS A 58 7.94 18.36 5.84
C HIS A 58 8.68 17.30 5.03
N LEU A 59 8.05 16.11 4.87
CA LEU A 59 8.43 15.12 3.86
C LEU A 59 7.55 15.33 2.63
N ALA A 60 8.16 15.62 1.49
CA ALA A 60 7.54 15.54 0.18
C ALA A 60 7.72 14.11 -0.34
N ILE A 61 6.60 13.44 -0.68
CA ILE A 61 6.55 12.03 -1.07
C ILE A 61 5.78 11.92 -2.40
N GLY A 62 6.41 11.33 -3.41
CA GLY A 62 5.81 11.09 -4.73
C GLY A 62 6.68 10.18 -5.59
N PRO A 63 6.42 10.09 -6.90
CA PRO A 63 7.32 9.41 -7.82
C PRO A 63 8.59 10.25 -8.08
N GLY A 64 9.53 9.70 -8.86
CA GLY A 64 10.71 10.45 -9.31
C GLY A 64 10.34 11.68 -10.16
N ALA A 65 11.16 12.74 -10.08
CA ALA A 65 10.84 14.04 -10.70
C ALA A 65 10.60 14.02 -12.23
N GLU A 66 11.11 13.00 -12.93
CA GLU A 66 10.86 12.81 -14.37
C GLU A 66 9.47 12.20 -14.68
N ALA A 67 8.82 11.54 -13.71
CA ALA A 67 7.50 10.93 -13.86
C ALA A 67 6.33 11.94 -13.70
N GLY A 68 6.59 13.08 -13.06
CA GLY A 68 5.59 14.12 -12.77
C GLY A 68 5.05 14.05 -11.34
N GLY A 69 3.86 14.61 -11.12
CA GLY A 69 3.15 14.49 -9.84
C GLY A 69 2.48 13.12 -9.64
N LEU A 70 1.76 12.96 -8.53
CA LEU A 70 1.00 11.75 -8.23
C LEU A 70 0.03 11.39 -9.38
N PRO A 71 0.12 10.18 -9.96
CA PRO A 71 -0.86 9.70 -10.92
C PRO A 71 -2.23 9.46 -10.25
N SER A 72 -3.28 9.34 -11.06
CA SER A 72 -4.66 9.10 -10.59
C SER A 72 -4.90 7.73 -9.95
N HIS A 73 -3.88 6.87 -9.85
CA HIS A 73 -3.90 5.58 -9.16
C HIS A 73 -2.53 5.30 -8.56
N ILE A 74 -2.49 4.89 -7.28
CA ILE A 74 -1.25 4.49 -6.60
C ILE A 74 -0.55 3.32 -7.31
N ASP A 75 -1.29 2.41 -7.94
CA ASP A 75 -0.74 1.29 -8.73
C ASP A 75 -0.03 1.71 -10.02
N SER A 76 -0.14 2.99 -10.42
CA SER A 76 0.62 3.55 -11.55
C SER A 76 2.00 4.08 -11.13
N ILE A 77 2.33 4.05 -9.84
CA ILE A 77 3.67 4.35 -9.33
C ILE A 77 4.61 3.17 -9.63
N THR A 78 5.76 3.45 -10.24
CA THR A 78 6.88 2.49 -10.43
C THR A 78 7.96 2.59 -9.36
N GLU A 79 8.06 3.75 -8.70
CA GLU A 79 9.19 4.21 -7.90
C GLU A 79 8.74 5.31 -6.94
N TRP A 80 9.41 5.47 -5.81
CA TRP A 80 9.12 6.53 -4.86
C TRP A 80 10.37 7.34 -4.53
N LEU A 81 10.21 8.65 -4.47
CA LEU A 81 11.17 9.59 -3.92
C LEU A 81 10.56 10.23 -2.67
N VAL A 82 11.32 10.25 -1.58
CA VAL A 82 10.98 10.95 -0.34
C VAL A 82 12.08 11.95 -0.04
N VAL A 83 11.75 13.24 -0.08
CA VAL A 83 12.67 14.33 0.26
C VAL A 83 12.14 15.05 1.49
N ARG A 84 13.01 15.35 2.45
CA ARG A 84 12.71 16.31 3.51
C ARG A 84 13.02 17.72 3.02
N GLU A 85 12.02 18.60 3.06
CA GLU A 85 12.07 19.98 2.57
C GLU A 85 11.51 20.98 3.60
N SER A 86 11.66 22.28 3.36
CA SER A 86 11.13 23.34 4.22
C SER A 86 10.81 24.60 3.41
N ASP A 87 9.54 25.04 3.49
CA ASP A 87 9.02 26.21 2.79
C ASP A 87 9.72 27.52 3.21
N ASP A 88 10.08 27.63 4.50
CA ASP A 88 10.80 28.77 5.09
C ASP A 88 12.32 28.72 4.86
N ASN A 89 12.88 27.57 4.47
CA ASN A 89 14.33 27.39 4.37
C ASN A 89 14.76 26.43 3.25
N PRO A 90 15.08 26.93 2.04
CA PRO A 90 15.51 26.10 0.90
C PRO A 90 16.92 25.47 1.05
N THR A 91 17.59 25.65 2.20
CA THR A 91 18.79 24.85 2.54
C THR A 91 18.47 23.51 3.21
N VAL A 92 17.21 23.31 3.63
CA VAL A 92 16.70 21.99 4.04
C VAL A 92 16.25 21.25 2.79
N HIS A 93 17.14 20.40 2.26
CA HIS A 93 16.82 19.42 1.22
C HIS A 93 17.61 18.14 1.51
N HIS A 94 16.92 17.07 1.91
CA HIS A 94 17.55 15.81 2.33
C HIS A 94 16.73 14.61 1.86
N VAL A 95 17.26 13.82 0.93
CA VAL A 95 16.66 12.55 0.49
C VAL A 95 16.58 11.58 1.68
N VAL A 96 15.41 11.04 1.93
CA VAL A 96 15.11 10.08 3.01
C VAL A 96 14.97 8.66 2.47
N TYR A 97 14.47 8.53 1.23
CA TYR A 97 14.28 7.28 0.50
C TYR A 97 14.24 7.60 -0.99
N ASP A 98 14.86 6.78 -1.83
CA ASP A 98 14.90 7.01 -3.29
C ASP A 98 15.00 5.68 -4.04
N SER A 99 13.84 5.19 -4.50
CA SER A 99 13.71 4.00 -5.34
C SER A 99 13.52 4.29 -6.82
N THR A 100 13.91 5.49 -7.29
CA THR A 100 14.05 5.78 -8.73
C THR A 100 15.10 4.86 -9.37
N PRO A 101 15.14 4.70 -10.71
CA PRO A 101 16.06 3.75 -11.38
C PRO A 101 17.57 3.93 -11.11
N THR A 102 17.98 5.09 -10.59
CA THR A 102 19.37 5.40 -10.19
C THR A 102 19.57 5.53 -8.67
N GLY A 103 18.50 5.44 -7.88
CA GLY A 103 18.52 5.64 -6.43
C GLY A 103 19.09 4.46 -5.64
N PRO A 104 19.51 4.66 -4.37
CA PRO A 104 20.00 3.60 -3.49
C PRO A 104 18.94 2.52 -3.21
N ASP A 105 17.65 2.89 -3.18
CA ASP A 105 16.53 2.00 -2.94
C ASP A 105 15.91 1.43 -4.24
N ALA A 106 16.53 1.63 -5.41
CA ALA A 106 16.01 1.17 -6.71
C ALA A 106 15.52 -0.30 -6.73
N PRO A 107 16.16 -1.28 -6.04
CA PRO A 107 15.65 -2.66 -5.96
C PRO A 107 14.29 -2.83 -5.27
N HIS A 108 13.74 -1.78 -4.65
CA HIS A 108 12.43 -1.76 -4.00
C HIS A 108 11.29 -1.27 -4.91
N GLY A 109 11.59 -0.46 -5.94
CA GLY A 109 10.60 0.18 -6.80
C GLY A 109 9.43 0.80 -6.02
N ALA A 110 8.20 0.49 -6.43
CA ALA A 110 6.96 1.03 -5.87
C ALA A 110 6.58 0.54 -4.45
N PHE A 111 7.40 -0.28 -3.78
CA PHE A 111 6.97 -0.99 -2.58
C PHE A 111 6.88 -0.04 -1.36
N LEU A 112 5.68 0.11 -0.80
CA LEU A 112 5.42 0.96 0.38
C LEU A 112 6.13 0.47 1.66
N ALA A 113 6.35 -0.83 1.80
CA ALA A 113 6.94 -1.42 3.01
C ALA A 113 8.38 -0.91 3.30
N PRO A 114 9.37 -1.01 2.38
CA PRO A 114 10.69 -0.41 2.58
C PRO A 114 10.63 1.11 2.77
N LEU A 115 9.78 1.83 2.01
CA LEU A 115 9.58 3.26 2.17
C LEU A 115 9.16 3.63 3.60
N MET A 116 8.19 2.92 4.18
CA MET A 116 7.74 3.17 5.56
C MET A 116 8.83 2.86 6.59
N VAL A 117 9.62 1.79 6.40
CA VAL A 117 10.77 1.48 7.28
C VAL A 117 11.83 2.58 7.21
N SER A 118 12.15 3.09 6.02
CA SER A 118 13.13 4.17 5.84
C SER A 118 12.64 5.52 6.41
N ILE A 119 11.35 5.83 6.28
CA ILE A 119 10.74 6.99 6.96
C ILE A 119 10.83 6.83 8.49
N ASP A 120 10.52 5.67 9.04
CA ASP A 120 10.62 5.44 10.49
C ASP A 120 12.06 5.55 11.00
N ALA A 121 13.02 4.93 10.31
CA ALA A 121 14.44 5.03 10.64
C ALA A 121 14.93 6.50 10.59
N PHE A 122 14.47 7.28 9.63
CA PHE A 122 14.75 8.70 9.57
C PHE A 122 14.15 9.47 10.76
N LEU A 123 12.86 9.29 11.05
CA LEU A 123 12.18 9.95 12.17
C LEU A 123 12.83 9.60 13.53
N VAL A 124 13.17 8.32 13.72
CA VAL A 124 13.94 7.80 14.86
C VAL A 124 15.29 8.50 14.98
N SER A 125 16.08 8.55 13.89
CA SER A 125 17.42 9.18 13.90
C SER A 125 17.40 10.68 14.23
N ARG A 126 16.23 11.33 14.14
CA ARG A 126 15.99 12.74 14.49
C ARG A 126 15.28 12.92 15.83
N GLY A 127 14.97 11.85 16.57
CA GLY A 127 14.22 11.90 17.83
C GLY A 127 12.75 12.29 17.67
N MET A 128 12.19 12.16 16.47
CA MET A 128 10.78 12.48 16.16
C MET A 128 9.84 11.31 16.49
N LEU A 129 10.36 10.08 16.55
CA LEU A 129 9.68 8.87 17.04
C LEU A 129 10.52 8.19 18.12
N PRO A 130 9.89 7.46 19.06
CA PRO A 130 10.60 6.67 20.07
C PRO A 130 11.24 5.41 19.46
N GLU A 131 12.41 5.02 19.98
CA GLU A 131 13.02 3.73 19.66
C GLU A 131 12.48 2.59 20.56
N PRO A 132 12.33 1.37 20.04
CA PRO A 132 12.30 0.98 18.62
C PRO A 132 10.89 1.09 18.03
N VAL A 133 10.79 1.36 16.72
CA VAL A 133 9.53 1.19 15.97
C VAL A 133 9.39 -0.28 15.55
N PRO A 134 8.32 -1.00 15.93
CA PRO A 134 8.19 -2.44 15.67
C PRO A 134 7.63 -2.73 14.27
N HIS A 135 8.50 -3.08 13.32
CA HIS A 135 8.12 -3.47 11.95
C HIS A 135 7.73 -4.95 11.84
N SER A 136 6.51 -5.27 12.30
CA SER A 136 5.90 -6.60 12.10
C SER A 136 5.76 -6.93 10.61
N ALA A 137 6.51 -7.91 10.12
CA ALA A 137 6.47 -8.36 8.73
C ALA A 137 5.52 -9.54 8.52
N VAL A 138 4.98 -9.69 7.31
CA VAL A 138 3.98 -10.71 6.94
C VAL A 138 4.23 -11.17 5.50
N VAL A 139 3.97 -12.44 5.21
CA VAL A 139 3.89 -12.93 3.83
C VAL A 139 2.42 -12.94 3.40
N THR A 140 2.12 -12.35 2.26
CA THR A 140 0.76 -12.39 1.66
C THR A 140 0.78 -13.27 0.42
N LEU A 141 -0.08 -14.28 0.41
CA LEU A 141 -0.39 -15.12 -0.75
C LEU A 141 -1.64 -14.57 -1.44
N THR A 142 -1.57 -14.26 -2.73
CA THR A 142 -2.75 -13.91 -3.54
C THR A 142 -2.84 -14.83 -4.76
N THR A 143 -3.84 -15.70 -4.80
CA THR A 143 -4.14 -16.55 -5.96
C THR A 143 -5.20 -15.89 -6.84
N VAL A 144 -4.83 -15.69 -8.11
CA VAL A 144 -5.66 -15.22 -9.22
C VAL A 144 -5.95 -16.42 -10.12
N HIS A 145 -7.19 -16.54 -10.60
CA HIS A 145 -7.57 -17.53 -11.61
C HIS A 145 -8.08 -16.80 -12.86
N GLU A 146 -7.86 -17.40 -14.04
CA GLU A 146 -8.46 -16.90 -15.27
C GLU A 146 -10.00 -17.09 -15.24
N TYR A 147 -10.48 -18.24 -14.76
CA TYR A 147 -11.91 -18.61 -14.78
C TYR A 147 -12.55 -18.83 -13.39
N GLY A 148 -11.78 -18.68 -12.31
CA GLY A 148 -12.23 -18.90 -10.93
C GLY A 148 -12.49 -17.61 -10.15
N PRO A 149 -13.17 -17.69 -8.98
CA PRO A 149 -13.22 -16.60 -7.99
C PRO A 149 -11.87 -16.44 -7.05
N ALA A 150 -10.57 -14.64 -6.31
CA ALA A 150 -9.30 -14.16 -5.64
C ALA A 150 -9.08 -14.56 -4.17
N ALA A 151 -8.16 -15.49 -3.95
CA ALA A 151 -7.86 -16.00 -2.62
C ALA A 151 -6.70 -15.18 -2.06
N TYR A 152 -6.99 -14.37 -1.05
CA TYR A 152 -6.00 -13.59 -0.31
C TYR A 152 -5.80 -14.23 1.07
N ALA A 153 -4.56 -14.60 1.40
CA ALA A 153 -4.20 -15.23 2.65
C ALA A 153 -2.88 -14.63 3.19
N PRO A 154 -2.92 -13.81 4.25
CA PRO A 154 -1.72 -13.41 4.96
C PRO A 154 -1.29 -14.48 5.97
N THR A 155 0.02 -14.57 6.23
CA THR A 155 0.53 -15.30 7.40
C THR A 155 0.21 -14.54 8.70
N GLN A 156 0.42 -15.20 9.84
CA GLN A 156 0.64 -14.45 11.08
C GLN A 156 1.88 -13.54 10.93
N PRO A 157 1.97 -12.44 11.69
CA PRO A 157 3.18 -11.63 11.78
C PRO A 157 4.40 -12.43 12.20
N LEU A 158 5.53 -12.16 11.56
CA LEU A 158 6.84 -12.76 11.79
C LEU A 158 7.75 -11.78 12.52
N GLY A 159 8.76 -12.28 13.23
CA GLY A 159 9.61 -11.50 14.12
C GLY A 159 10.63 -10.61 13.42
N SER A 160 10.84 -10.80 12.11
CA SER A 160 11.67 -9.91 11.29
C SER A 160 11.29 -9.95 9.80
N VAL A 161 11.69 -8.90 9.07
CA VAL A 161 11.58 -8.83 7.61
C VAL A 161 12.37 -9.97 6.94
N THR A 162 13.56 -10.29 7.42
CA THR A 162 14.39 -11.39 6.88
C THR A 162 13.76 -12.78 7.09
N GLU A 163 13.10 -13.00 8.23
CA GLU A 163 12.29 -14.22 8.46
C GLU A 163 11.11 -14.30 7.49
N ALA A 164 10.43 -13.18 7.23
CA ALA A 164 9.36 -13.12 6.24
C ALA A 164 9.87 -13.33 4.80
N ALA A 165 11.05 -12.82 4.45
CA ALA A 165 11.68 -13.05 3.15
C ALA A 165 12.04 -14.53 2.93
N GLN A 166 12.63 -15.19 3.93
CA GLN A 166 12.87 -16.63 3.89
C GLN A 166 11.53 -17.39 3.77
N ARG A 167 10.53 -17.04 4.58
CA ARG A 167 9.22 -17.69 4.55
C ARG A 167 8.47 -17.51 3.23
N ALA A 168 8.65 -16.37 2.55
CA ALA A 168 8.12 -16.12 1.22
C ALA A 168 8.80 -17.00 0.16
N ALA A 169 10.13 -17.15 0.23
CA ALA A 169 10.88 -18.06 -0.63
C ALA A 169 10.42 -19.52 -0.43
N GLU A 170 10.34 -20.01 0.81
CA GLU A 170 9.83 -21.35 1.14
C GLU A 170 8.42 -21.59 0.60
N ILE A 171 7.53 -20.59 0.68
CA ILE A 171 6.16 -20.70 0.15
C ILE A 171 6.18 -20.77 -1.38
N ALA A 172 6.96 -19.93 -2.05
CA ALA A 172 7.10 -19.93 -3.51
C ALA A 172 7.71 -21.25 -4.03
N GLU A 173 8.79 -21.74 -3.42
CA GLU A 173 9.44 -23.02 -3.77
C GLU A 173 8.53 -24.24 -3.49
N SER A 174 7.61 -24.14 -2.53
CA SER A 174 6.63 -25.20 -2.22
C SER A 174 5.41 -25.24 -3.13
N PHE A 175 5.20 -24.20 -3.96
CA PHE A 175 3.99 -24.08 -4.76
C PHE A 175 4.10 -24.89 -6.06
N PRO A 176 3.06 -25.65 -6.49
CA PRO A 176 3.06 -26.27 -7.80
C PRO A 176 2.94 -25.21 -8.90
N GLY A 177 4.02 -24.91 -9.61
CA GLY A 177 4.02 -23.95 -10.71
C GLY A 177 5.42 -23.41 -11.04
N ASP A 178 5.55 -22.73 -12.17
CA ASP A 178 6.80 -22.07 -12.57
C ASP A 178 6.85 -20.63 -12.01
N ILE A 179 7.98 -20.21 -11.43
CA ILE A 179 8.22 -18.80 -11.07
C ILE A 179 8.47 -18.02 -12.37
N ILE A 180 7.46 -17.28 -12.84
CA ILE A 180 7.53 -16.49 -14.07
C ILE A 180 8.10 -15.07 -13.85
N GLN A 181 8.08 -14.57 -12.61
CA GLN A 181 8.68 -13.29 -12.24
C GLN A 181 9.17 -13.32 -10.79
N HIS A 182 10.32 -12.70 -10.54
CA HIS A 182 10.87 -12.46 -9.21
C HIS A 182 11.35 -11.01 -9.09
N HIS A 183 10.96 -10.33 -8.02
CA HIS A 183 11.37 -8.96 -7.72
C HIS A 183 12.76 -8.93 -7.06
N ALA A 184 13.56 -7.91 -7.35
CA ALA A 184 14.99 -7.91 -7.00
C ALA A 184 15.30 -7.64 -5.51
N SER A 185 14.35 -7.11 -4.72
CA SER A 185 14.58 -6.88 -3.29
C SER A 185 14.75 -8.19 -2.52
N ARG A 186 15.87 -8.29 -1.80
CA ARG A 186 16.20 -9.43 -0.93
C ARG A 186 15.27 -9.54 0.27
N ASP A 187 14.97 -8.42 0.90
CA ASP A 187 14.23 -8.37 2.17
C ASP A 187 12.72 -8.14 1.93
N TRP A 188 12.36 -7.59 0.77
CA TRP A 188 10.97 -7.47 0.30
C TRP A 188 10.74 -8.24 -1.02
N PRO A 189 10.95 -9.57 -1.04
CA PRO A 189 10.77 -10.35 -2.26
C PRO A 189 9.30 -10.40 -2.66
N ARG A 190 9.06 -10.42 -3.97
CA ARG A 190 7.78 -10.75 -4.60
C ARG A 190 8.03 -11.78 -5.69
N TYR A 191 7.34 -12.90 -5.61
CA TYR A 191 7.31 -13.97 -6.61
C TYR A 191 5.96 -13.92 -7.32
N VAL A 192 5.95 -14.05 -8.65
CA VAL A 192 4.76 -14.36 -9.43
C VAL A 192 4.96 -15.74 -10.05
N LEU A 193 4.06 -16.66 -9.75
CA LEU A 193 4.10 -18.05 -10.16
C LEU A 193 2.91 -18.37 -11.07
N ALA A 194 3.09 -19.29 -12.02
CA ALA A 194 2.03 -19.76 -12.92
C ALA A 194 1.71 -21.25 -12.67
N ASP A 195 0.43 -21.55 -12.40
CA ASP A 195 -0.12 -22.90 -12.17
C ASP A 195 -1.34 -23.11 -13.09
N GLY A 196 -1.09 -23.50 -14.34
CA GLY A 196 -2.16 -23.77 -15.31
C GLY A 196 -3.05 -22.56 -15.60
N ASP A 197 -4.26 -22.53 -15.02
CA ASP A 197 -5.24 -21.44 -15.16
C ASP A 197 -5.00 -20.25 -14.21
N ARG A 198 -3.85 -20.22 -13.52
CA ARG A 198 -3.66 -19.44 -12.28
C ARG A 198 -2.36 -18.67 -12.28
N LEU A 199 -2.43 -17.49 -11.67
CA LEU A 199 -1.28 -16.71 -11.25
C LEU A 199 -1.29 -16.58 -9.73
N VAL A 200 -0.14 -16.77 -9.09
CA VAL A 200 0.00 -16.70 -7.64
C VAL A 200 1.08 -15.68 -7.31
N VAL A 201 0.71 -14.68 -6.51
CA VAL A 201 1.63 -13.67 -6.00
C VAL A 201 1.97 -14.01 -4.55
N VAL A 202 3.23 -14.30 -4.27
CA VAL A 202 3.78 -14.42 -2.92
C VAL A 202 4.64 -13.20 -2.68
N GLN A 203 4.37 -12.40 -1.65
CA GLN A 203 5.18 -11.22 -1.34
C GLN A 203 5.29 -10.96 0.16
N VAL A 204 6.36 -10.26 0.57
CA VAL A 204 6.50 -9.71 1.92
C VAL A 204 5.97 -8.29 1.98
N THR A 205 5.29 -7.93 3.07
CA THR A 205 4.91 -6.54 3.40
C THR A 205 4.87 -6.34 4.91
N LEU A 206 4.59 -5.11 5.37
CA LEU A 206 4.32 -4.82 6.79
C LEU A 206 2.87 -5.18 7.14
N ALA A 207 2.66 -5.73 8.34
CA ALA A 207 1.32 -6.08 8.84
C ALA A 207 0.37 -4.89 8.88
N GLU A 208 0.88 -3.69 9.17
CA GLU A 208 0.06 -2.46 9.21
C GLU A 208 -0.43 -1.98 7.83
N LEU A 209 0.18 -2.49 6.76
CA LEU A 209 -0.17 -2.23 5.35
C LEU A 209 -1.13 -3.27 4.78
N ILE A 210 -1.49 -4.32 5.55
CA ILE A 210 -2.61 -5.19 5.20
C ILE A 210 -3.92 -4.45 5.51
N PRO A 211 -4.84 -4.33 4.54
CA PRO A 211 -6.19 -3.87 4.82
C PRO A 211 -6.92 -4.84 5.76
N GLY A 212 -7.25 -4.38 6.97
CA GLY A 212 -8.18 -5.08 7.88
C GLY A 212 -7.56 -6.15 8.79
N ASP A 213 -6.39 -5.93 9.40
CA ASP A 213 -5.88 -6.84 10.45
C ASP A 213 -6.89 -7.04 11.59
N HIS A 214 -7.23 -8.31 11.83
CA HIS A 214 -8.19 -8.76 12.84
C HIS A 214 -7.60 -8.92 14.25
N SER A 215 -6.29 -8.74 14.44
CA SER A 215 -5.63 -8.82 15.76
C SER A 215 -6.23 -7.86 16.81
N LEU A 216 -6.96 -6.84 16.37
CA LEU A 216 -7.65 -5.83 17.19
C LEU A 216 -9.17 -6.03 17.31
N GLY A 217 -9.73 -7.16 16.84
CA GLY A 217 -11.16 -7.50 17.02
C GLY A 217 -12.15 -6.78 16.11
N VAL A 218 -11.71 -6.32 14.93
CA VAL A 218 -12.52 -5.57 13.96
C VAL A 218 -13.30 -6.52 13.00
N ARG A 219 -14.42 -6.05 12.41
CA ARG A 219 -15.24 -6.79 11.43
C ARG A 219 -14.48 -7.16 10.14
N CYS A 220 -15.03 -8.15 9.41
CA CYS A 220 -14.56 -8.61 8.10
C CYS A 220 -14.46 -7.45 7.09
N TYR A 221 -13.24 -7.01 6.79
CA TYR A 221 -13.00 -5.79 5.99
C TYR A 221 -13.07 -6.03 4.48
N CYS A 222 -14.20 -6.60 4.04
CA CYS A 222 -14.46 -6.95 2.65
C CYS A 222 -15.64 -6.14 2.03
N PRO A 223 -15.79 -4.81 2.24
CA PRO A 223 -16.96 -4.06 1.75
C PRO A 223 -17.06 -4.01 0.22
N PHE A 224 -15.93 -4.05 -0.50
CA PHE A 224 -15.93 -4.16 -1.97
C PHE A 224 -16.29 -5.56 -2.51
N ALA A 225 -16.43 -6.56 -1.62
CA ALA A 225 -16.87 -7.92 -1.93
C ALA A 225 -18.27 -8.25 -1.38
N HIS A 226 -18.59 -7.61 -0.26
CA HIS A 226 -19.80 -7.78 0.54
C HIS A 226 -20.16 -6.39 1.12
N PRO A 227 -20.72 -5.48 0.30
CA PRO A 227 -21.11 -4.16 0.80
C PRO A 227 -22.10 -4.32 1.96
N GLU A 228 -21.74 -3.80 3.15
CA GLU A 228 -22.61 -3.84 4.32
C GLU A 228 -23.66 -2.70 4.28
N THR A 229 -23.47 -1.70 3.40
CA THR A 229 -24.38 -0.56 3.21
C THR A 229 -24.60 -0.22 1.72
N GLU A 230 -25.67 0.51 1.41
CA GLU A 230 -25.93 1.03 0.05
C GLU A 230 -24.85 2.00 -0.44
N GLU A 231 -24.14 2.68 0.48
CA GLU A 231 -23.04 3.59 0.17
C GLU A 231 -21.78 2.83 -0.26
N ASP A 232 -21.49 1.67 0.34
CA ASP A 232 -20.43 0.77 -0.12
C ASP A 232 -20.75 0.23 -1.52
N GLU A 233 -22.02 -0.16 -1.75
CA GLU A 233 -22.45 -0.66 -3.06
C GLU A 233 -22.39 0.43 -4.13
N ARG A 234 -22.75 1.69 -3.78
CA ARG A 234 -22.62 2.85 -4.68
C ARG A 234 -21.16 3.10 -5.07
N ARG A 235 -20.24 3.13 -4.11
CA ARG A 235 -18.80 3.33 -4.34
C ARG A 235 -18.19 2.22 -5.20
N LEU A 236 -18.57 0.96 -4.95
CA LEU A 236 -18.17 -0.18 -5.77
C LEU A 236 -18.64 0.00 -7.23
N ARG A 237 -19.88 0.44 -7.42
CA ARG A 237 -20.49 0.65 -8.75
C ARG A 237 -19.84 1.81 -9.52
N GLU A 238 -19.56 2.92 -8.83
CA GLU A 238 -18.87 4.10 -9.38
C GLU A 238 -17.42 3.78 -9.78
N GLY A 239 -16.73 2.92 -9.03
CA GLY A 239 -15.43 2.37 -9.44
C GLY A 239 -15.52 1.56 -10.74
N ILE A 240 -16.44 0.59 -10.80
CA ILE A 240 -16.54 -0.38 -11.90
C ILE A 240 -16.61 0.27 -13.30
N GLU A 241 -17.37 1.36 -13.47
CA GLU A 241 -17.48 2.04 -14.78
C GLU A 241 -16.17 2.73 -15.23
N TYR A 242 -15.32 3.16 -14.29
CA TYR A 242 -14.05 3.83 -14.57
C TYR A 242 -12.94 2.85 -15.02
N LEU A 243 -12.97 1.62 -14.50
CA LEU A 243 -11.84 0.67 -14.51
C LEU A 243 -11.62 -0.06 -15.84
N HIS A 244 -12.40 0.22 -16.88
CA HIS A 244 -12.33 -0.48 -18.16
C HIS A 244 -11.04 -0.25 -18.98
N ARG A 245 -10.14 0.66 -18.56
CA ARG A 245 -9.14 1.29 -19.47
C ARG A 245 -7.65 1.01 -19.24
N ILE A 246 -7.17 0.75 -18.02
CA ILE A 246 -5.72 0.85 -17.69
C ILE A 246 -5.08 -0.53 -17.39
N GLY A 247 -3.75 -0.64 -17.48
CA GLY A 247 -2.96 -1.87 -17.30
C GLY A 247 -2.33 -2.01 -15.90
N ASP A 248 -1.95 -3.25 -15.58
CA ASP A 248 -1.10 -3.75 -14.48
C ASP A 248 -1.23 -3.29 -13.01
N ALA A 249 -2.30 -2.58 -12.66
CA ALA A 249 -3.09 -3.01 -11.49
C ALA A 249 -3.84 -4.34 -11.76
N LYS A 250 -3.91 -4.74 -13.05
CA LYS A 250 -4.86 -5.73 -13.57
C LYS A 250 -4.72 -7.13 -13.00
N GLY A 251 -3.53 -7.63 -12.67
CA GLY A 251 -3.37 -8.98 -12.12
C GLY A 251 -4.19 -9.18 -10.83
N LEU A 252 -3.89 -8.36 -9.81
CA LEU A 252 -4.56 -8.41 -8.51
C LEU A 252 -6.03 -7.93 -8.62
N TYR A 253 -6.27 -6.85 -9.37
CA TYR A 253 -7.56 -6.18 -9.36
C TYR A 253 -8.62 -6.85 -10.25
N ILE A 254 -8.26 -7.45 -11.39
CA ILE A 254 -9.21 -8.27 -12.18
C ILE A 254 -9.61 -9.52 -11.38
N ALA A 255 -8.71 -10.07 -10.55
CA ALA A 255 -9.05 -11.17 -9.66
C ALA A 255 -10.19 -10.78 -8.71
N MET A 256 -10.07 -9.62 -8.05
CA MET A 256 -11.12 -9.07 -7.18
C MET A 256 -12.43 -8.88 -7.95
N VAL A 257 -12.41 -8.20 -9.10
CA VAL A 257 -13.63 -7.92 -9.87
C VAL A 257 -14.28 -9.17 -10.48
N ARG A 258 -13.52 -10.20 -10.89
CA ARG A 258 -14.11 -11.46 -11.42
C ARG A 258 -14.77 -12.31 -10.32
N PHE A 259 -14.22 -12.35 -9.10
CA PHE A 259 -14.70 -13.26 -8.06
C PHE A 259 -16.12 -12.99 -7.56
N TYR A 260 -16.54 -11.73 -7.45
CA TYR A 260 -17.73 -11.37 -6.67
C TYR A 260 -19.09 -11.67 -7.34
N THR A 261 -19.09 -12.49 -8.38
CA THR A 261 -20.30 -13.18 -8.91
C THR A 261 -20.47 -14.61 -8.38
N ALA A 262 -19.47 -15.20 -7.73
CA ALA A 262 -19.55 -16.54 -7.14
C ALA A 262 -20.50 -16.57 -5.93
N ARG A 263 -21.57 -17.38 -6.01
CA ARG A 263 -22.68 -17.35 -5.05
C ARG A 263 -22.34 -17.86 -3.63
N ASP A 264 -21.25 -18.60 -3.47
CA ASP A 264 -20.99 -19.49 -2.33
C ASP A 264 -19.82 -19.09 -1.40
N CYS A 265 -19.56 -17.78 -1.23
CA CYS A 265 -18.55 -17.29 -0.28
C CYS A 265 -18.77 -17.87 1.15
N PRO A 266 -17.75 -18.48 1.80
CA PRO A 266 -17.88 -19.05 3.13
C PRO A 266 -18.36 -18.07 4.22
N ALA A 267 -17.99 -16.79 4.14
CA ALA A 267 -18.43 -15.77 5.09
C ALA A 267 -19.97 -15.61 5.14
N ARG A 268 -20.67 -15.83 4.01
CA ARG A 268 -22.14 -15.83 3.96
C ARG A 268 -22.79 -17.02 4.67
N LYS A 269 -22.04 -18.09 4.98
CA LYS A 269 -22.56 -19.25 5.71
C LYS A 269 -22.41 -19.08 7.23
N ALA A 270 -21.38 -18.37 7.69
CA ALA A 270 -21.25 -17.96 9.09
C ALA A 270 -22.34 -16.94 9.50
N ASN A 271 -22.50 -15.86 8.73
CA ASN A 271 -23.42 -14.76 9.04
C ASN A 271 -24.91 -15.06 8.75
N ARG A 272 -25.31 -16.34 8.72
CA ARG A 272 -26.73 -16.77 8.61
C ARG A 272 -27.30 -17.33 9.92
N HIS A 273 -26.48 -17.45 10.96
CA HIS A 273 -26.82 -18.05 12.25
C HIS A 273 -26.32 -17.20 13.45
N ALA A 274 -26.16 -15.90 13.24
CA ALA A 274 -25.84 -14.88 14.23
C ALA A 274 -26.83 -13.72 14.11
#